data_AF-A0A2E6RGD5-F1
#
_entry.id   AF-A0A2E6RGD5-F1
#
_cell.length_a   1.000
_cell.length_b   1.000
_cell.length_c   1.000
_cell.angle_alpha   90.00
_cell.angle_beta   90.00
_cell.angle_gamma   90.00
#
_symmetry.space_group_name_H-M   'P 1'
#
loop_
_entity.id
_entity.type
_entity.pdbx_description
1 polymer ?
#
loop_
_entity_poly.entity_id
_entity_poly.type
_entity_poly.pdbx_seq_one_letter_code
_entity_poly.pdbx_strand_id
1 'polypeptide(L)' 'MDAMQGQAMARATDARRLRQISALKAALARIDSGDFGLCIECAEPIAEPRLESNPAITLCIDCASARERG' A
#
# COMPACT_ATOMS: atom_id res chain seq x y z
N MET A 1 -8.89 -26.45 18.52
CA MET A 1 -8.28 -25.13 18.22
C MET A 1 -8.37 -24.32 19.50
N ASP A 2 -7.23 -24.03 20.12
CA ASP A 2 -7.21 -23.40 21.44
C ASP A 2 -7.65 -21.94 21.38
N ALA A 3 -8.44 -21.49 22.36
CA ALA A 3 -9.03 -20.16 22.39
C ALA A 3 -8.00 -19.01 22.25
N MET A 4 -6.77 -19.23 22.72
CA MET A 4 -5.65 -18.30 22.61
C MET A 4 -5.20 -18.07 21.15
N GLN A 5 -5.22 -19.13 20.33
CA GLN A 5 -4.82 -19.04 18.92
C GLN A 5 -5.85 -18.25 18.09
N GLY A 6 -7.14 -18.36 18.44
CA GLY A 6 -8.21 -17.57 17.82
C GLY A 6 -8.11 -16.07 18.07
N GLN A 7 -7.78 -15.66 19.32
CA GLN A 7 -7.62 -14.25 19.67
C GLN A 7 -6.43 -13.58 18.94
N ALA A 8 -5.31 -14.28 18.81
CA ALA A 8 -4.14 -13.78 18.09
C ALA A 8 -4.44 -13.54 16.59
N MET A 9 -5.13 -14.48 15.95
CA MET A 9 -5.54 -14.35 14.54
C MET A 9 -6.51 -13.20 14.30
N ALA A 10 -7.47 -12.98 15.22
CA ALA A 10 -8.40 -11.87 15.14
C ALA A 10 -7.68 -10.50 15.19
N ARG A 11 -6.74 -10.33 16.12
CA ARG A 11 -5.93 -9.10 16.24
C ARG A 11 -5.06 -8.86 15.01
N ALA A 12 -4.44 -9.90 14.46
CA ALA A 12 -3.64 -9.79 13.24
C ALA A 12 -4.47 -9.34 12.03
N THR A 13 -5.71 -9.84 11.94
CA THR A 13 -6.67 -9.44 10.90
C THR A 13 -7.05 -7.97 11.03
N ASP A 14 -7.38 -7.52 12.24
CA ASP A 14 -7.73 -6.13 12.51
C ASP A 14 -6.57 -5.18 12.18
N ALA A 15 -5.36 -5.50 12.64
CA ALA A 15 -4.18 -4.71 12.35
C ALA A 15 -3.90 -4.60 10.83
N ARG A 16 -4.16 -5.66 10.06
CA ARG A 16 -4.05 -5.63 8.59
C ARG A 16 -5.08 -4.68 7.97
N ARG A 17 -6.33 -4.71 8.45
CA ARG A 17 -7.40 -3.80 7.98
C ARG A 17 -7.05 -2.34 8.27
N LEU A 18 -6.58 -2.04 9.48
CA LEU A 18 -6.18 -0.68 9.85
C LEU A 18 -5.04 -0.16 8.98
N ARG A 19 -4.03 -0.99 8.68
CA ARG A 19 -2.95 -0.62 7.74
C ARG A 19 -3.48 -0.33 6.34
N GLN A 20 -4.40 -1.15 5.83
CA GLN A 20 -5.00 -0.94 4.52
C GLN A 20 -5.83 0.36 4.47
N ILE A 21 -6.62 0.64 5.52
CA ILE A 21 -7.36 1.91 5.64
C ILE A 21 -6.39 3.10 5.63
N SER A 22 -5.30 3.02 6.39
CA SER A 22 -4.29 4.08 6.42
C SER A 22 -3.65 4.31 5.04
N ALA A 23 -3.33 3.23 4.32
CA ALA A 23 -2.74 3.32 3.00
C ALA A 23 -3.70 3.95 1.97
N LEU A 24 -4.99 3.58 2.02
CA LEU A 24 -6.01 4.17 1.15
C LEU A 24 -6.27 5.66 1.47
N LYS A 25 -6.25 6.04 2.75
CA LYS A 25 -6.34 7.46 3.14
C LYS A 25 -5.17 8.27 2.58
N ALA A 26 -3.95 7.73 2.61
CA ALA A 26 -2.79 8.37 2.00
C ALA A 26 -2.93 8.49 0.48
N ALA A 27 -3.49 7.47 -0.19
CA ALA A 27 -3.77 7.53 -1.62
C ALA A 27 -4.77 8.64 -1.97
N LEU A 28 -5.86 8.78 -1.21
CA LEU A 28 -6.83 9.87 -1.37
C LEU A 28 -6.18 11.24 -1.20
N ALA A 29 -5.36 11.42 -0.17
CA ALA A 29 -4.64 12.68 0.05
C ALA A 29 -3.71 13.05 -1.12
N ARG A 30 -3.12 12.05 -1.81
CA ARG A 30 -2.30 12.27 -3.00
C ARG A 30 -3.14 12.64 -4.23
N ILE A 31 -4.38 12.16 -4.32
CA ILE A 31 -5.32 12.61 -5.35
C ILE A 31 -5.62 14.09 -5.13
N ASP A 32 -5.92 14.46 -3.88
CA ASP A 32 -6.23 15.86 -3.53
C ASP A 32 -5.03 16.81 -3.77
N SER A 33 -3.79 16.32 -3.58
CA SER A 33 -2.58 17.11 -3.85
C SER A 33 -2.16 17.14 -5.32
N GLY A 34 -2.73 16.28 -6.17
CA GLY A 34 -2.32 16.12 -7.58
C GLY A 34 -1.09 15.22 -7.78
N ASP A 35 -0.57 14.59 -6.72
CA ASP A 35 0.60 13.68 -6.78
C ASP A 35 0.20 12.22 -7.01
N PHE A 36 -1.08 11.92 -7.19
CA PHE A 36 -1.55 10.57 -7.43
C PHE A 36 -0.96 10.02 -8.73
N GLY A 37 -0.49 8.78 -8.67
CA GLY A 37 0.12 8.11 -9.81
C GLY A 37 1.60 8.41 -10.04
N LEU A 38 2.26 9.19 -9.17
CA LEU A 38 3.72 9.40 -9.24
C LEU A 38 4.49 8.53 -8.24
N CYS A 39 5.69 8.07 -8.60
CA CYS A 39 6.55 7.34 -7.69
C CYS A 39 7.11 8.27 -6.61
N ILE A 40 7.02 7.91 -5.34
CA ILE A 40 7.54 8.76 -4.24
C ILE A 40 9.07 8.79 -4.17
N GLU A 41 9.77 7.92 -4.90
CA GLU A 41 11.23 7.85 -4.90
C GLU A 41 11.85 8.55 -6.11
N CYS A 42 11.34 8.30 -7.33
CA CYS A 42 11.90 8.87 -8.56
C CYS A 42 11.00 9.93 -9.23
N ALA A 43 9.81 10.20 -8.69
CA ALA A 43 8.80 11.09 -9.28
C ALA A 43 8.28 10.71 -10.68
N GLU A 44 8.60 9.50 -11.17
CA GLU A 44 8.10 9.00 -12.45
C GLU A 44 6.68 8.41 -12.34
N PRO A 45 5.90 8.38 -13.44
CA PRO A 45 4.57 7.78 -13.44
C PRO A 45 4.58 6.29 -13.05
N ILE A 46 3.63 5.91 -12.21
CA ILE A 46 3.32 4.51 -11.88
C ILE A 46 2.39 3.99 -12.98
N ALA A 47 2.71 2.81 -13.52
CA ALA A 47 1.91 2.17 -14.55
C ALA A 47 0.45 2.02 -14.11
N GLU A 48 -0.47 2.46 -14.96
CA GLU A 48 -1.92 2.46 -14.70
C GLU A 48 -2.47 1.10 -14.22
N PRO A 49 -2.10 -0.05 -14.83
CA PRO A 49 -2.58 -1.36 -14.35
C PRO A 49 -2.20 -1.67 -12.89
N ARG A 50 -1.11 -1.09 -12.37
CA ARG A 50 -0.71 -1.23 -10.97
C ARG A 50 -1.63 -0.42 -10.05
N LEU A 51 -2.00 0.79 -10.47
CA LEU A 51 -2.91 1.66 -9.73
C LEU A 51 -4.34 1.13 -9.76
N GLU A 52 -4.78 0.55 -10.89
CA GLU A 52 -6.08 -0.13 -10.99
C GLU A 52 -6.16 -1.35 -10.07
N SER A 53 -5.07 -2.13 -10.00
CA SER A 53 -4.98 -3.28 -9.09
C SER A 53 -4.91 -2.85 -7.62
N ASN A 54 -4.14 -1.81 -7.31
CA ASN A 54 -4.01 -1.26 -5.97
C ASN A 54 -3.69 0.25 -6.01
N PRO A 55 -4.67 1.12 -5.72
CA PRO A 55 -4.47 2.57 -5.79
C PRO A 55 -3.57 3.12 -4.67
N ALA A 56 -3.26 2.31 -3.66
CA ALA A 56 -2.36 2.70 -2.57
C ALA A 56 -0.87 2.42 -2.87
N ILE A 57 -0.52 1.94 -4.07
CA ILE A 57 0.89 1.78 -4.46
C ILE A 57 1.57 3.15 -4.58
N THR A 58 2.76 3.25 -3.98
CA THR A 58 3.55 4.50 -3.95
C THR A 58 4.82 4.44 -4.81
N LEU A 59 5.18 3.26 -5.32
CA LEU A 59 6.42 3.04 -6.07
C LEU A 59 6.15 2.52 -7.49
N CYS A 60 6.94 3.01 -8.45
CA CYS A 60 7.05 2.40 -9.77
C CYS A 60 7.64 0.98 -9.66
N ILE A 61 7.57 0.21 -10.75
CA ILE A 61 8.08 -1.17 -10.75
C ILE A 61 9.59 -1.20 -10.47
N ASP A 62 10.36 -0.26 -11.02
CA ASP A 62 11.81 -0.25 -10.89
C ASP A 62 12.26 0.03 -9.46
N CYS A 63 11.70 1.05 -8.81
CA CYS A 63 11.97 1.37 -7.40
C CYS A 63 11.50 0.24 -6.47
N ALA A 64 10.32 -0.34 -6.72
CA ALA A 64 9.83 -1.48 -5.95
C ALA A 64 10.79 -2.67 -6.04
N SER A 65 11.19 -3.06 -7.25
CA SER A 65 12.11 -4.16 -7.47
C SER A 65 13.52 -3.88 -6.96
N ALA A 66 13.98 -2.62 -6.96
CA ALA A 66 15.24 -2.24 -6.34
C ALA A 66 15.22 -2.46 -4.82
N ARG A 67 14.11 -2.14 -4.17
CA ARG A 67 13.92 -2.30 -2.71
C ARG A 67 13.78 -3.75 -2.26
N GLU A 68 13.28 -4.63 -3.12
CA GLU A 68 13.21 -6.08 -2.84
C GLU A 68 14.58 -6.77 -2.92
N ARG A 69 15.53 -6.19 -3.67
CA ARG A 69 16.88 -6.73 -3.85
C ARG A 69 17.91 -6.23 -2.83
N GLY A 70 17.56 -5.21 -2.03
CA GLY A 70 18.41 -4.65 -0.98
C GLY A 70 18.07 -5.19 0.40
#